data_AF-A0A848U2V7-F1
#
_entry.id   AF-A0A848U2V7-F1
#
_cell.length_a   1.000
_cell.length_b   1.000
_cell.length_c   1.000
_cell.angle_alpha   90.00
_cell.angle_beta   90.00
_cell.angle_gamma   90.00
#
_symmetry.space_group_name_H-M   'P 1'
#
loop_
_entity.id
_entity.type
_entity.pdbx_description
1 polymer ?
#
loop_
_entity_poly.entity_id
_entity_poly.type
_entity_poly.pdbx_seq_one_letter_code
_entity_poly.pdbx_strand_id
1 'polypeptide(L)'
;MENIIHPSIKQGIVRIIGLFVLLNVLNLGISSLKASPLLYPTVTLFTDTDGDSVPDHIDVDDDDDGIIDTIEDDNQDGDNDPYTNPTDTDGDGIPNYHDKDSDNDGILDIVEAQTTANYIEPCGIDSDGNGLDDHYEETPGSCGGLTPIDTDGDTIPDYLDIDSDNDGILDNIEAQTTSGYIAISGEDGNHNGLDDNYEPECKCEGLTPVDTDSDEFPDFRDIDSDND
;
A
#
# COMPACT_ATOMS: atom_id res chain seq x y z
N MET A 1 26.55 -43.06 28.37
CA MET A 1 27.14 -42.84 27.03
C MET A 1 26.00 -42.49 26.12
N GLU A 2 26.01 -41.24 25.65
CA GLU A 2 25.49 -40.70 24.37
C GLU A 2 24.04 -41.05 23.97
N ASN A 3 23.15 -40.05 23.93
CA ASN A 3 22.71 -39.28 22.73
C ASN A 3 21.89 -40.19 21.77
N ILE A 4 20.68 -39.88 21.29
CA ILE A 4 20.19 -38.67 20.60
C ILE A 4 18.64 -38.67 20.62
N ILE A 5 18.07 -37.46 20.66
CA ILE A 5 16.65 -37.10 20.55
C ILE A 5 16.16 -37.29 19.10
N HIS A 6 14.98 -37.87 18.88
CA HIS A 6 14.03 -37.31 17.89
C HIS A 6 12.61 -37.85 18.10
N PRO A 7 11.63 -37.00 18.46
CA PRO A 7 10.22 -37.35 18.42
C PRO A 7 9.66 -37.23 17.00
N SER A 8 8.70 -38.12 16.76
CA SER A 8 7.78 -38.19 15.64
C SER A 8 7.07 -36.85 15.38
N ILE A 9 6.97 -36.43 14.11
CA ILE A 9 5.90 -35.54 13.67
C ILE A 9 5.18 -36.18 12.48
N LYS A 10 3.90 -36.41 12.69
CA LYS A 10 2.92 -36.87 11.72
C LYS A 10 2.72 -35.83 10.62
N GLN A 11 2.44 -36.37 9.44
CA GLN A 11 1.86 -35.74 8.25
C GLN A 11 0.98 -34.50 8.51
N GLY A 12 1.37 -33.38 7.91
CA GLY A 12 0.49 -32.31 7.46
C GLY A 12 0.81 -32.06 5.99
N ILE A 13 -0.17 -32.29 5.12
CA ILE A 13 -0.06 -32.14 3.67
C ILE A 13 -0.13 -30.66 3.35
N VAL A 14 0.89 -30.10 2.67
CA VAL A 14 0.72 -28.88 1.88
C VAL A 14 1.20 -29.18 0.47
N ARG A 15 0.26 -29.13 -0.47
CA ARG A 15 0.51 -29.27 -1.90
C ARG A 15 1.00 -27.93 -2.41
N ILE A 16 2.30 -27.80 -2.63
CA ILE A 16 2.83 -26.80 -3.56
C ILE A 16 3.41 -27.60 -4.72
N ILE A 17 2.85 -27.38 -5.90
CA ILE A 17 3.36 -27.94 -7.16
C ILE A 17 4.60 -27.13 -7.53
N GLY A 18 5.66 -27.27 -6.73
CA GLY A 18 6.96 -26.66 -6.96
C GLY A 18 7.89 -27.69 -7.58
N LEU A 19 8.14 -27.55 -8.88
CA LEU A 19 9.13 -28.34 -9.61
C LEU A 19 10.54 -27.99 -9.10
N PHE A 20 11.00 -28.66 -8.04
CA PHE A 20 12.39 -28.59 -7.60
C PHE A 20 13.30 -29.30 -8.61
N VAL A 21 13.95 -28.56 -9.50
CA VAL A 21 15.06 -29.09 -10.31
C VAL A 21 16.36 -28.88 -9.54
N LEU A 22 16.77 -29.87 -8.74
CA LEU A 22 18.15 -29.95 -8.26
C LEU A 22 19.07 -30.23 -9.44
N LEU A 23 19.85 -29.23 -9.85
CA LEU A 23 20.89 -29.40 -10.87
C LEU A 23 22.14 -30.05 -10.26
N ASN A 24 22.13 -31.39 -10.13
CA ASN A 24 23.36 -32.16 -9.91
C ASN A 24 23.92 -32.60 -11.26
N VAL A 25 24.88 -31.83 -11.81
CA VAL A 25 25.58 -32.24 -13.03
C VAL A 25 26.69 -33.23 -12.66
N LEU A 26 26.38 -34.52 -12.58
CA LEU A 26 27.42 -35.55 -12.67
C LEU A 26 27.83 -35.69 -14.14
N ASN A 27 29.00 -35.14 -14.46
CA ASN A 27 29.58 -35.16 -15.80
C ASN A 27 30.02 -36.59 -16.18
N LEU A 28 29.09 -37.41 -16.65
CA LEU A 28 29.39 -38.66 -17.33
C LEU A 28 29.14 -38.44 -18.83
N GLY A 29 30.25 -38.35 -19.57
CA GLY A 29 30.26 -38.08 -21.00
C GLY A 29 29.39 -39.05 -21.79
N ILE A 30 28.29 -38.53 -22.33
CA ILE A 30 27.56 -39.12 -23.44
C ILE A 30 27.50 -38.09 -24.55
N SER A 31 28.46 -38.21 -25.48
CA SER A 31 28.42 -37.53 -26.77
C SER A 31 27.19 -38.02 -27.53
N SER A 32 26.36 -37.08 -27.98
CA SER A 32 25.17 -37.27 -28.82
C SER A 32 23.83 -37.49 -28.11
N LEU A 33 23.34 -36.46 -27.43
CA LEU A 33 21.93 -36.08 -27.59
C LEU A 33 21.90 -34.70 -28.23
N LYS A 34 21.25 -34.57 -29.39
CA LYS A 34 20.81 -33.26 -29.85
C LYS A 34 19.79 -32.79 -28.81
N ALA A 35 20.19 -31.86 -27.94
CA ALA A 35 19.26 -31.19 -27.07
C ALA A 35 18.26 -30.46 -27.98
N SER A 36 17.01 -30.93 -27.98
CA SER A 36 15.90 -30.04 -28.33
C SER A 36 16.00 -28.85 -27.39
N PRO A 37 15.85 -27.60 -27.85
CA PRO A 37 15.81 -26.48 -26.95
C PRO A 37 14.69 -26.75 -25.95
N LEU A 38 15.04 -26.83 -24.66
CA LEU A 38 14.04 -26.84 -23.61
C LEU A 38 13.31 -25.51 -23.75
N LEU A 39 12.02 -25.56 -24.09
CA LEU A 39 11.14 -24.43 -23.89
C LEU A 39 11.03 -24.30 -22.37
N TYR A 40 11.85 -23.43 -21.78
CA TYR A 40 11.54 -22.90 -20.47
C TYR A 40 10.25 -22.10 -20.66
N PRO A 41 9.21 -22.30 -19.82
CA PRO A 41 8.11 -21.35 -19.81
C PRO A 41 8.74 -19.99 -19.50
N THR A 42 8.59 -19.05 -20.42
CA THR A 42 8.85 -17.64 -20.11
C THR A 42 7.80 -17.27 -19.07
N VAL A 43 8.20 -17.12 -17.82
CA VAL A 43 7.35 -16.48 -16.81
C VAL A 43 7.36 -15.01 -17.20
N THR A 44 6.27 -14.54 -17.78
CA THR A 44 6.01 -13.11 -17.89
C THR A 44 5.69 -12.66 -16.47
N LEU A 45 6.61 -11.92 -15.86
CA LEU A 45 6.36 -11.22 -14.61
C LEU A 45 5.71 -9.90 -15.00
N PHE A 46 4.47 -9.70 -14.58
CA PHE A 46 3.83 -8.39 -14.60
C PHE A 46 4.25 -7.64 -13.33
N THR A 47 4.15 -6.32 -13.36
CA THR A 47 4.23 -5.50 -12.14
C THR A 47 3.00 -5.80 -11.29
N ASP A 48 3.18 -5.63 -9.98
CA ASP A 48 2.31 -6.01 -8.87
C ASP A 48 2.81 -5.13 -7.72
N THR A 49 2.26 -3.91 -7.65
CA THR A 49 2.80 -2.79 -6.84
C THR A 49 2.61 -3.02 -5.34
N ASP A 50 1.42 -3.43 -4.92
CA ASP A 50 1.07 -3.75 -3.53
C ASP A 50 1.52 -5.17 -3.10
N GLY A 51 1.75 -6.08 -4.04
CA GLY A 51 2.16 -7.45 -3.78
C GLY A 51 1.02 -8.40 -3.39
N ASP A 52 -0.24 -8.05 -3.67
CA ASP A 52 -1.41 -8.85 -3.30
C ASP A 52 -1.63 -10.08 -4.22
N SER A 53 -0.87 -10.16 -5.33
CA SER A 53 -0.92 -11.15 -6.42
C SER A 53 -1.92 -10.87 -7.55
N VAL A 54 -2.54 -9.70 -7.59
CA VAL A 54 -3.28 -9.12 -8.69
C VAL A 54 -2.32 -8.17 -9.43
N PRO A 55 -2.03 -8.39 -10.73
CA PRO A 55 -1.03 -7.56 -11.40
C PRO A 55 -1.63 -6.26 -11.93
N ASP A 56 -0.94 -5.13 -11.78
CA ASP A 56 -1.47 -3.76 -11.90
C ASP A 56 -2.48 -3.53 -13.05
N HIS A 57 -2.17 -4.02 -14.25
CA HIS A 57 -3.07 -3.91 -15.42
C HIS A 57 -4.46 -4.60 -15.29
N ILE A 58 -4.70 -5.32 -14.19
CA ILE A 58 -5.97 -5.97 -13.82
C ILE A 58 -6.50 -5.40 -12.51
N ASP A 59 -5.60 -4.91 -11.66
CA ASP A 59 -5.91 -4.29 -10.39
C ASP A 59 -6.75 -3.02 -10.61
N VAL A 60 -7.50 -2.63 -9.58
CA VAL A 60 -8.28 -1.40 -9.57
C VAL A 60 -7.91 -0.47 -8.41
N ASP A 61 -7.00 -0.92 -7.55
CA ASP A 61 -6.47 -0.27 -6.35
C ASP A 61 -5.01 -0.73 -6.20
N ASP A 62 -4.14 -0.19 -7.07
CA ASP A 62 -2.79 -0.68 -7.32
C ASP A 62 -1.84 -0.62 -6.08
N ASP A 63 -2.19 0.13 -5.04
CA ASP A 63 -1.42 0.25 -3.80
C ASP A 63 -2.15 -0.19 -2.52
N ASP A 64 -3.39 -0.69 -2.62
CA ASP A 64 -4.17 -1.35 -1.56
C ASP A 64 -4.49 -0.39 -0.39
N ASP A 65 -4.72 0.89 -0.71
CA ASP A 65 -5.09 1.93 0.25
C ASP A 65 -6.62 2.11 0.36
N GLY A 66 -7.38 1.47 -0.53
CA GLY A 66 -8.84 1.49 -0.59
C GLY A 66 -9.43 2.59 -1.46
N ILE A 67 -8.63 3.53 -1.98
CA ILE A 67 -8.99 4.52 -2.98
C ILE A 67 -8.68 3.90 -4.35
N ILE A 68 -9.69 3.79 -5.22
CA ILE A 68 -9.46 3.15 -6.52
C ILE A 68 -8.66 4.07 -7.46
N ASP A 69 -7.81 3.51 -8.34
CA ASP A 69 -6.91 4.26 -9.24
C ASP A 69 -7.61 5.38 -10.02
N THR A 70 -8.88 5.13 -10.40
CA THR A 70 -9.69 6.07 -11.19
C THR A 70 -10.19 7.29 -10.41
N ILE A 71 -10.11 7.26 -9.07
CA ILE A 71 -10.45 8.38 -8.18
C ILE A 71 -9.21 9.24 -7.91
N GLU A 72 -8.03 8.65 -7.93
CA GLU A 72 -6.75 9.32 -7.70
C GLU A 72 -6.23 10.04 -8.97
N ASP A 73 -6.82 9.73 -10.12
CA ASP A 73 -6.63 10.50 -11.35
C ASP A 73 -7.52 11.77 -11.40
N ASP A 74 -6.88 12.93 -11.26
CA ASP A 74 -7.47 14.26 -11.50
C ASP A 74 -8.01 14.42 -12.94
N ASN A 75 -7.57 13.54 -13.85
CA ASN A 75 -7.98 13.46 -15.24
C ASN A 75 -7.76 14.79 -15.98
N GLN A 76 -6.59 15.39 -15.75
CA GLN A 76 -6.23 16.70 -16.29
C GLN A 76 -6.14 16.71 -17.83
N ASP A 77 -5.92 15.54 -18.45
CA ASP A 77 -5.86 15.37 -19.91
C ASP A 77 -7.20 14.91 -20.54
N GLY A 78 -8.14 14.46 -19.73
CA GLY A 78 -9.55 14.26 -20.07
C GLY A 78 -9.87 12.92 -20.73
N ASP A 79 -9.05 11.88 -20.57
CA ASP A 79 -9.33 10.53 -21.08
C ASP A 79 -9.84 9.53 -20.03
N ASN A 80 -9.80 9.86 -18.74
CA ASN A 80 -10.18 9.02 -17.59
C ASN A 80 -9.39 7.69 -17.57
N ASP A 81 -8.09 7.78 -17.83
CA ASP A 81 -7.16 6.67 -17.80
C ASP A 81 -5.98 7.06 -16.87
N PRO A 82 -5.92 6.51 -15.65
CA PRO A 82 -4.90 6.88 -14.66
C PRO A 82 -3.47 6.61 -15.17
N TYR A 83 -3.32 5.71 -16.15
CA TYR A 83 -2.01 5.34 -16.70
C TYR A 83 -1.49 6.34 -17.76
N THR A 84 -2.26 7.37 -18.10
CA THR A 84 -1.87 8.43 -19.02
C THR A 84 -1.82 9.78 -18.35
N ASN A 85 -0.61 10.35 -18.25
CA ASN A 85 -0.37 11.59 -17.53
C ASN A 85 -0.91 11.53 -16.09
N PRO A 86 -0.38 10.58 -15.29
CA PRO A 86 -0.88 10.32 -13.96
C PRO A 86 -0.75 11.55 -13.06
N THR A 87 -1.68 11.66 -12.09
CA THR A 87 -1.53 12.57 -10.95
C THR A 87 -0.35 12.11 -10.10
N ASP A 88 0.40 13.09 -9.60
CA ASP A 88 1.59 12.96 -8.75
C ASP A 88 1.58 14.23 -7.91
N THR A 89 0.91 14.17 -6.76
CA THR A 89 0.53 15.34 -5.97
C THR A 89 1.75 15.98 -5.30
N ASP A 90 2.62 15.18 -4.69
CA ASP A 90 3.82 15.65 -4.00
C ASP A 90 5.01 15.92 -4.96
N GLY A 91 4.97 15.35 -6.17
CA GLY A 91 5.98 15.52 -7.21
C GLY A 91 7.25 14.69 -7.03
N ASP A 92 7.20 13.58 -6.30
CA ASP A 92 8.34 12.70 -6.07
C ASP A 92 8.63 11.73 -7.24
N GLY A 93 7.64 11.58 -8.14
CA GLY A 93 7.69 10.74 -9.33
C GLY A 93 7.04 9.36 -9.18
N ILE A 94 6.35 9.09 -8.06
CA ILE A 94 5.41 8.00 -7.83
C ILE A 94 4.00 8.56 -8.09
N PRO A 95 3.24 7.98 -9.02
CA PRO A 95 1.83 8.35 -9.20
C PRO A 95 1.01 8.07 -7.95
N ASN A 96 -0.02 8.89 -7.68
CA ASN A 96 -0.89 8.72 -6.51
C ASN A 96 -1.41 7.28 -6.35
N TYR A 97 -1.91 6.65 -7.42
CA TYR A 97 -2.38 5.24 -7.41
C TYR A 97 -1.27 4.17 -7.17
N HIS A 98 -0.05 4.59 -6.88
CA HIS A 98 1.09 3.75 -6.50
C HIS A 98 1.76 4.26 -5.22
N ASP A 99 1.20 5.29 -4.60
CA ASP A 99 1.76 6.09 -3.52
C ASP A 99 0.87 5.96 -2.29
N LYS A 100 1.44 5.45 -1.19
CA LYS A 100 0.68 5.24 0.05
C LYS A 100 0.50 6.50 0.91
N ASP A 101 1.14 7.61 0.53
CA ASP A 101 1.25 8.88 1.25
C ASP A 101 1.37 10.00 0.20
N SER A 102 0.30 10.19 -0.58
CA SER A 102 0.28 10.94 -1.85
C SER A 102 0.66 12.42 -1.73
N ASP A 103 0.60 13.00 -0.53
CA ASP A 103 1.01 14.38 -0.26
C ASP A 103 2.31 14.48 0.58
N ASN A 104 2.86 13.32 0.99
CA ASN A 104 4.15 13.12 1.64
C ASN A 104 4.27 13.85 2.98
N ASP A 105 3.19 13.81 3.73
CA ASP A 105 3.09 14.36 5.06
C ASP A 105 3.43 13.28 6.12
N GLY A 106 3.29 11.99 5.78
CA GLY A 106 3.62 10.85 6.63
C GLY A 106 2.43 10.17 7.29
N ILE A 107 1.22 10.71 7.13
CA ILE A 107 -0.03 10.00 7.36
C ILE A 107 -0.31 9.18 6.10
N LEU A 108 -1.06 8.08 6.22
CA LEU A 108 -1.33 7.21 5.07
C LEU A 108 -2.65 7.61 4.42
N ASP A 109 -2.72 7.48 3.11
CA ASP A 109 -3.92 7.80 2.32
C ASP A 109 -5.16 7.04 2.82
N ILE A 110 -5.02 5.76 3.19
CA ILE A 110 -6.09 4.95 3.81
C ILE A 110 -6.64 5.55 5.13
N VAL A 111 -5.80 6.25 5.89
CA VAL A 111 -6.15 6.95 7.13
C VAL A 111 -6.80 8.30 6.80
N GLU A 112 -6.33 8.96 5.76
CA GLU A 112 -6.75 10.31 5.38
C GLU A 112 -8.04 10.32 4.55
N ALA A 113 -8.29 9.29 3.77
CA ALA A 113 -9.53 9.10 3.03
C ALA A 113 -10.75 8.86 3.94
N GLN A 114 -10.56 8.64 5.25
CA GLN A 114 -11.61 8.21 6.17
C GLN A 114 -11.70 9.03 7.44
N THR A 115 -12.92 9.19 7.97
CA THR A 115 -13.12 9.74 9.32
C THR A 115 -12.67 8.76 10.40
N THR A 116 -11.99 9.22 11.46
CA THR A 116 -11.62 8.41 12.63
C THR A 116 -12.80 7.64 13.23
N ALA A 117 -13.97 8.27 13.33
CA ALA A 117 -15.16 7.66 13.92
C ALA A 117 -15.74 6.47 13.12
N ASN A 118 -15.49 6.41 11.81
CA ASN A 118 -16.02 5.37 10.92
C ASN A 118 -14.92 4.69 10.11
N TYR A 119 -13.68 4.67 10.62
CA TYR A 119 -12.56 4.03 9.96
C TYR A 119 -12.87 2.55 9.68
N ILE A 120 -12.67 2.14 8.43
CA ILE A 120 -12.83 0.78 7.95
C ILE A 120 -11.43 0.20 7.75
N GLU A 121 -11.04 -0.70 8.65
CA GLU A 121 -9.80 -1.48 8.53
C GLU A 121 -9.96 -2.54 7.42
N PRO A 122 -8.94 -2.75 6.56
CA PRO A 122 -9.02 -3.75 5.48
C PRO A 122 -9.17 -5.17 6.07
N CYS A 123 -9.89 -6.06 5.38
CA CYS A 123 -10.09 -7.43 5.85
C CYS A 123 -9.06 -8.45 5.32
N GLY A 124 -8.27 -8.06 4.33
CA GLY A 124 -7.33 -8.89 3.56
C GLY A 124 -8.05 -9.95 2.73
N ILE A 125 -9.28 -9.67 2.27
CA ILE A 125 -10.06 -10.57 1.44
C ILE A 125 -10.49 -9.83 0.19
N ASP A 126 -9.96 -10.26 -0.95
CA ASP A 126 -10.51 -9.98 -2.27
C ASP A 126 -11.22 -11.25 -2.78
N SER A 127 -12.56 -11.21 -2.83
CA SER A 127 -13.36 -12.37 -3.25
C SER A 127 -13.41 -12.58 -4.76
N ASP A 128 -13.23 -11.53 -5.57
CA ASP A 128 -13.41 -11.59 -7.03
C ASP A 128 -12.11 -11.51 -7.83
N GLY A 129 -11.00 -11.16 -7.20
CA GLY A 129 -9.67 -11.10 -7.79
C GLY A 129 -9.44 -9.81 -8.56
N ASN A 130 -10.05 -8.70 -8.15
CA ASN A 130 -9.89 -7.39 -8.78
C ASN A 130 -8.86 -6.48 -8.09
N GLY A 131 -8.33 -6.88 -6.94
CA GLY A 131 -7.32 -6.14 -6.16
C GLY A 131 -7.89 -5.31 -5.00
N LEU A 132 -9.13 -4.84 -5.10
CA LEU A 132 -9.79 -4.08 -4.02
C LEU A 132 -10.28 -4.99 -2.87
N ASP A 133 -10.00 -4.61 -1.63
CA ASP A 133 -10.50 -5.33 -0.45
C ASP A 133 -12.04 -5.31 -0.33
N ASP A 134 -12.63 -6.47 0.00
CA ASP A 134 -14.09 -6.67 0.14
C ASP A 134 -14.76 -5.69 1.15
N HIS A 135 -14.02 -5.10 2.10
CA HIS A 135 -14.56 -4.07 3.00
C HIS A 135 -14.83 -2.73 2.32
N TYR A 136 -14.15 -2.44 1.22
CA TYR A 136 -14.32 -1.23 0.41
C TYR A 136 -15.30 -1.41 -0.74
N GLU A 137 -15.91 -2.60 -0.86
CA GLU A 137 -16.91 -2.89 -1.87
C GLU A 137 -18.36 -2.78 -1.35
N GLU A 138 -19.28 -2.29 -2.20
CA GLU A 138 -20.72 -2.32 -1.87
C GLU A 138 -21.25 -3.76 -1.73
N THR A 139 -20.74 -4.66 -2.56
CA THR A 139 -20.98 -6.11 -2.49
C THR A 139 -19.77 -6.85 -3.06
N PRO A 140 -19.33 -7.97 -2.45
CA PRO A 140 -18.21 -8.77 -2.95
C PRO A 140 -18.32 -9.07 -4.44
N GLY A 141 -17.33 -8.59 -5.20
CA GLY A 141 -17.19 -8.61 -6.64
C GLY A 141 -17.90 -7.50 -7.42
N SER A 142 -17.93 -6.29 -6.87
CA SER A 142 -18.46 -5.08 -7.52
C SER A 142 -17.48 -3.92 -7.36
N CYS A 143 -17.47 -2.99 -8.32
CA CYS A 143 -16.79 -1.71 -8.13
C CYS A 143 -17.22 -1.04 -6.81
N GLY A 144 -16.29 -0.37 -6.16
CA GLY A 144 -16.44 0.25 -4.84
C GLY A 144 -15.39 1.33 -4.63
N GLY A 145 -14.73 1.27 -3.47
CA GLY A 145 -13.70 2.19 -3.04
C GLY A 145 -14.17 3.10 -1.91
N LEU A 146 -13.20 3.62 -1.18
CA LEU A 146 -13.39 4.73 -0.28
C LEU A 146 -13.86 5.95 -1.05
N THR A 147 -14.63 6.79 -0.38
CA THR A 147 -14.91 8.14 -0.85
C THR A 147 -14.07 9.06 0.03
N PRO A 148 -12.94 9.58 -0.48
CA PRO A 148 -12.06 10.43 0.29
C PRO A 148 -12.82 11.59 0.93
N ILE A 149 -12.48 11.90 2.17
CA ILE A 149 -13.04 13.05 2.87
C ILE A 149 -12.26 14.32 2.50
N ASP A 150 -12.88 15.45 2.78
CA ASP A 150 -12.37 16.81 2.55
C ASP A 150 -12.84 17.59 3.79
N THR A 151 -11.92 17.76 4.74
CA THR A 151 -12.20 18.22 6.11
C THR A 151 -12.58 19.69 6.13
N ASP A 152 -11.86 20.53 5.40
CA ASP A 152 -12.08 21.98 5.37
C ASP A 152 -13.06 22.44 4.26
N GLY A 153 -13.32 21.58 3.27
CA GLY A 153 -14.24 21.82 2.16
C GLY A 153 -13.65 22.65 1.03
N ASP A 154 -12.33 22.70 0.85
CA ASP A 154 -11.65 23.47 -0.19
C ASP A 154 -11.57 22.76 -1.55
N THR A 155 -12.04 21.51 -1.61
CA THR A 155 -12.07 20.59 -2.76
C THR A 155 -10.81 19.77 -3.02
N ILE A 156 -9.79 19.90 -2.19
CA ILE A 156 -8.66 18.98 -2.11
C ILE A 156 -9.01 17.94 -1.03
N PRO A 157 -9.09 16.64 -1.37
CA PRO A 157 -9.29 15.62 -0.35
C PRO A 157 -8.12 15.56 0.63
N ASP A 158 -8.38 15.17 1.88
CA ASP A 158 -7.38 15.15 2.96
C ASP A 158 -6.08 14.41 2.55
N TYR A 159 -6.17 13.24 1.90
CA TYR A 159 -4.98 12.47 1.46
C TYR A 159 -4.09 13.18 0.42
N LEU A 160 -4.55 14.32 -0.12
CA LEU A 160 -3.82 15.16 -1.07
C LEU A 160 -3.54 16.56 -0.50
N ASP A 161 -3.89 16.84 0.76
CA ASP A 161 -3.81 18.15 1.39
C ASP A 161 -2.91 18.16 2.62
N ILE A 162 -1.80 18.90 2.52
CA ILE A 162 -0.77 19.00 3.57
C ILE A 162 -1.20 19.75 4.84
N ASP A 163 -2.42 20.31 4.86
CA ASP A 163 -3.05 21.15 5.91
C ASP A 163 -4.57 20.92 5.86
N SER A 164 -5.01 19.69 6.19
CA SER A 164 -6.38 19.16 5.97
C SER A 164 -7.51 20.00 6.57
N ASP A 165 -7.25 20.74 7.64
CA ASP A 165 -8.24 21.64 8.27
C ASP A 165 -8.01 23.14 7.95
N ASN A 166 -6.93 23.45 7.23
CA ASN A 166 -6.51 24.78 6.79
C ASN A 166 -6.40 25.79 7.94
N ASP A 167 -5.95 25.34 9.12
CA ASP A 167 -5.68 26.20 10.27
C ASP A 167 -4.33 26.94 10.17
N GLY A 168 -3.44 26.47 9.30
CA GLY A 168 -2.13 27.04 9.01
C GLY A 168 -0.95 26.34 9.71
N ILE A 169 -1.16 25.20 10.34
CA ILE A 169 -0.15 24.22 10.75
C ILE A 169 -0.23 23.05 9.76
N LEU A 170 0.89 22.39 9.49
CA LEU A 170 0.89 21.26 8.55
C LEU A 170 0.53 19.98 9.30
N ASP A 171 -0.17 19.08 8.62
CA ASP A 171 -0.70 17.83 9.16
C ASP A 171 0.40 16.98 9.81
N ASN A 172 1.56 16.87 9.15
CA ASN A 172 2.72 16.16 9.69
C ASN A 172 3.29 16.73 11.01
N ILE A 173 3.03 18.00 11.31
CA ILE A 173 3.40 18.61 12.59
C ILE A 173 2.35 18.28 13.65
N GLU A 174 1.07 18.32 13.28
CA GLU A 174 -0.06 18.12 14.18
C GLU A 174 -0.28 16.68 14.54
N ALA A 175 -0.08 15.74 13.60
CA ALA A 175 -0.15 14.31 13.82
C ALA A 175 0.87 13.78 14.85
N GLN A 176 1.76 14.62 15.37
CA GLN A 176 2.85 14.21 16.25
C GLN A 176 2.99 15.04 17.52
N THR A 177 3.33 14.38 18.64
CA THR A 177 3.75 15.11 19.85
C THR A 177 5.13 15.76 19.66
N THR A 178 5.35 16.92 20.27
CA THR A 178 6.68 17.59 20.27
C THR A 178 7.82 16.69 20.76
N SER A 179 7.54 15.76 21.68
CA SER A 179 8.56 14.85 22.23
C SER A 179 8.84 13.63 21.36
N GLY A 180 7.86 13.24 20.54
CA GLY A 180 7.91 12.08 19.66
C GLY A 180 8.19 12.42 18.21
N TYR A 181 8.28 13.72 17.87
CA TYR A 181 8.43 14.21 16.50
C TYR A 181 9.53 13.46 15.72
N ILE A 182 9.09 12.88 14.61
CA ILE A 182 9.87 12.23 13.57
C ILE A 182 9.93 13.23 12.42
N ALA A 183 11.15 13.53 11.97
CA ALA A 183 11.36 14.40 10.82
C ALA A 183 11.50 13.54 9.56
N ILE A 184 10.94 13.99 8.44
CA ILE A 184 11.15 13.40 7.12
C ILE A 184 12.64 13.24 6.81
N SER A 185 13.03 12.10 6.23
CA SER A 185 14.40 11.82 5.80
C SER A 185 14.69 12.26 4.36
N GLY A 186 13.65 12.28 3.51
CA GLY A 186 13.72 12.42 2.07
C GLY A 186 14.21 11.15 1.37
N GLU A 187 14.13 10.00 2.03
CA GLU A 187 14.53 8.71 1.49
C GLU A 187 13.34 7.76 1.58
N ASP A 188 13.00 7.14 0.45
CA ASP A 188 12.06 6.03 0.36
C ASP A 188 12.81 4.85 -0.29
N GLY A 189 13.14 3.84 0.53
CA GLY A 189 13.89 2.68 0.10
C GLY A 189 13.09 1.71 -0.78
N ASN A 190 11.77 1.64 -0.57
CA ASN A 190 10.86 0.69 -1.21
C ASN A 190 10.21 1.28 -2.46
N HIS A 191 10.20 2.60 -2.61
CA HIS A 191 9.49 3.33 -3.66
C HIS A 191 7.98 3.07 -3.56
N ASN A 192 7.41 3.20 -2.36
CA ASN A 192 5.98 3.12 -2.08
C ASN A 192 5.39 4.45 -1.59
N GLY A 193 6.14 5.55 -1.71
CA GLY A 193 5.70 6.91 -1.37
C GLY A 193 6.00 7.32 0.06
N LEU A 194 5.82 6.41 1.02
CA LEU A 194 6.05 6.70 2.44
C LEU A 194 7.54 6.81 2.80
N ASP A 195 7.93 7.88 3.49
CA ASP A 195 9.32 8.09 3.94
C ASP A 195 9.83 7.00 4.92
N ASP A 196 11.07 6.55 4.73
CA ASP A 196 11.74 5.51 5.53
C ASP A 196 11.68 5.79 7.06
N ASN A 197 11.67 7.05 7.49
CA ASN A 197 11.57 7.39 8.92
C ASN A 197 10.18 7.13 9.50
N TYR A 198 9.13 7.15 8.68
CA TYR A 198 7.77 6.77 9.05
C TYR A 198 7.55 5.25 8.94
N GLU A 199 8.57 4.50 8.49
CA GLU A 199 8.54 3.04 8.31
C GLU A 199 9.52 2.24 9.21
N PRO A 200 9.45 2.35 10.55
CA PRO A 200 10.45 1.74 11.43
C PRO A 200 10.48 0.19 11.41
N GLU A 201 9.46 -0.48 10.85
CA GLU A 201 9.35 -1.94 10.82
C GLU A 201 9.03 -2.56 9.44
N CYS A 202 9.11 -1.80 8.32
CA CYS A 202 8.68 -2.24 6.99
C CYS A 202 7.25 -2.81 6.98
N LYS A 203 6.34 -2.09 7.64
CA LYS A 203 4.95 -2.49 7.79
C LYS A 203 3.97 -1.49 7.18
N CYS A 204 4.45 -0.44 6.51
CA CYS A 204 3.60 0.63 5.99
C CYS A 204 2.61 1.11 7.06
N GLU A 205 3.10 1.48 8.25
CA GLU A 205 2.24 1.89 9.38
C GLU A 205 2.03 3.42 9.45
N GLY A 206 2.84 4.21 8.72
CA GLY A 206 2.80 5.67 8.74
C GLY A 206 2.99 6.29 10.13
N LEU A 207 2.65 7.57 10.24
CA LEU A 207 2.41 8.23 11.51
C LEU A 207 1.13 7.70 12.15
N THR A 208 1.09 7.66 13.48
CA THR A 208 -0.16 7.48 14.23
C THR A 208 -0.60 8.86 14.70
N PRO A 209 -1.63 9.47 14.08
CA PRO A 209 -2.07 10.81 14.45
C PRO A 209 -2.43 10.90 15.92
N VAL A 210 -2.03 12.01 16.55
CA VAL A 210 -2.42 12.33 17.92
C VAL A 210 -3.78 13.01 17.95
N ASP A 211 -4.43 12.90 19.10
CA ASP A 211 -5.66 13.59 19.46
C ASP A 211 -5.41 14.15 20.88
N THR A 212 -5.00 15.41 20.94
CA THR A 212 -4.44 16.05 22.13
C THR A 212 -5.51 16.35 23.18
N ASP A 213 -6.72 16.73 22.76
CA ASP A 213 -7.82 17.09 23.65
C ASP A 213 -8.83 15.94 23.88
N SER A 214 -8.70 14.84 23.12
CA SER A 214 -9.48 13.61 23.17
C SER A 214 -10.95 13.78 22.78
N ASP A 215 -11.23 14.61 21.78
CA ASP A 215 -12.58 14.88 21.29
C ASP A 215 -13.04 13.97 20.11
N GLU A 216 -12.18 13.03 19.72
CA GLU A 216 -12.34 12.07 18.62
C GLU A 216 -11.97 12.61 17.22
N PHE A 217 -11.51 13.87 17.11
CA PHE A 217 -10.84 14.41 15.93
C PHE A 217 -9.32 14.40 16.14
N PRO A 218 -8.54 13.77 15.24
CA PRO A 218 -7.09 13.91 15.27
C PRO A 218 -6.69 15.36 15.05
N ASP A 219 -5.55 15.75 15.64
CA ASP A 219 -5.11 17.15 15.65
C ASP A 219 -5.00 17.75 14.23
N PHE A 220 -4.56 16.99 13.23
CA PHE A 220 -4.45 17.45 11.82
C PHE A 220 -5.78 17.72 11.10
N ARG A 221 -6.91 17.41 11.77
CA ARG A 221 -8.27 17.69 11.27
C ARG A 221 -9.05 18.58 12.22
N ASP A 222 -8.37 19.18 13.19
CA ASP A 222 -8.97 19.96 14.25
C ASP A 222 -8.38 21.37 14.35
N ILE A 223 -9.16 22.33 13.83
CA ILE A 223 -8.87 23.77 13.84
C ILE A 223 -8.60 24.35 15.24
N ASP A 224 -8.96 23.63 16.31
CA ASP A 224 -8.62 23.97 17.69
C ASP A 224 -8.07 22.78 18.50
N SER A 225 -7.04 22.11 17.97
CA SER A 225 -6.43 20.86 18.48
C SER A 225 -5.97 20.84 19.96
N ASP A 226 -5.90 21.96 20.68
CA ASP A 226 -5.71 21.98 22.16
C ASP A 226 -6.82 22.66 22.98
N ASN A 227 -7.90 23.07 22.31
CA ASN A 227 -9.17 23.57 22.86
C ASN A 227 -9.01 24.79 23.80
N ASP A 228 -8.09 25.72 23.47
CA ASP A 228 -7.69 26.87 24.31
C ASP A 228 -8.18 28.29 23.90
#